data_AF-J1RWL2-F1
#
_entry.id   AF-J1RWL2-F1
#
_cell.length_a   1.000
_cell.length_b   1.000
_cell.length_c   1.000
_cell.angle_alpha   90.00
_cell.angle_beta   90.00
_cell.angle_gamma   90.00
#
_symmetry.space_group_name_H-M   'P 1'
#
loop_
_entity.id
_entity.type
_entity.pdbx_description
1 polymer ?
#
loop_
_entity_poly.entity_id
_entity_poly.type
_entity_poly.pdbx_seq_one_letter_code
_entity_poly.pdbx_strand_id
1 'polypeptide(L)'
;VDSLLVLTGVTTPAELLAAPPQHRPAYVEADLRGLLAPQPEVAADGDGFRCGGWRAEAAGDTLAVTGEGTPLDGLRALCAAAWTAAGDGSCAADAGKALARIGI
;
A
#
# COMPACT_ATOMS: atom_id res chain seq x y z
N VAL A 1 -2.37 10.76 15.31
CA VAL A 1 -2.03 11.93 14.46
C VAL A 1 -1.79 11.42 13.07
N ASP A 2 -2.23 12.16 12.06
CA ASP A 2 -2.03 11.74 10.68
C ASP A 2 -0.59 12.03 10.25
N SER A 3 -0.03 11.15 9.43
CA SER A 3 1.35 11.23 8.96
C SER A 3 1.44 10.90 7.47
N LEU A 4 2.39 11.55 6.80
CA LEU A 4 2.77 11.29 5.43
C LEU A 4 4.13 10.59 5.40
N LEU A 5 4.17 9.39 4.81
CA LEU A 5 5.44 8.77 4.43
C LEU A 5 5.80 9.18 3.01
N VAL A 6 7.05 9.62 2.83
CA VAL A 6 7.63 9.85 1.51
C VAL A 6 8.71 8.82 1.19
N LEU A 7 8.71 8.31 -0.05
CA LEU A 7 9.63 7.25 -0.51
C LEU A 7 10.97 7.78 -1.04
N THR A 8 11.46 8.89 -0.48
CA THR A 8 12.81 9.43 -0.75
C THR A 8 13.85 9.00 0.29
N GLY A 9 13.42 8.27 1.32
CA GLY A 9 14.21 7.96 2.51
C GLY A 9 14.54 6.48 2.68
N VAL A 10 14.57 6.04 3.94
CA VAL A 10 15.03 4.71 4.35
C VAL A 10 13.97 3.62 4.14
N THR A 11 12.69 3.95 4.41
CA THR A 11 11.61 2.96 4.39
C THR A 11 11.34 2.45 2.98
N THR A 12 11.50 1.15 2.80
CA THR A 12 11.16 0.47 1.55
C THR A 12 9.67 0.16 1.48
N PRO A 13 9.11 0.00 0.27
CA PRO A 13 7.73 -0.45 0.07
C PRO A 13 7.41 -1.76 0.78
N ALA A 14 8.35 -2.72 0.79
CA ALA A 14 8.17 -3.99 1.52
C ALA A 14 8.07 -3.77 3.04
N GLU A 15 8.94 -2.93 3.62
CA GLU A 15 8.88 -2.59 5.05
C GLU A 15 7.59 -1.85 5.41
N LEU A 16 7.09 -0.99 4.52
CA LEU A 16 5.82 -0.30 4.71
C LEU A 16 4.63 -1.29 4.75
N LEU A 17 4.60 -2.26 3.85
CA LEU A 17 3.54 -3.28 3.84
C LEU A 17 3.58 -4.14 5.12
N ALA A 18 4.76 -4.39 5.67
CA ALA A 18 4.96 -5.11 6.94
C ALA A 18 4.79 -4.23 8.20
N ALA A 19 4.47 -2.95 8.07
CA ALA A 19 4.46 -2.01 9.19
C ALA A 19 3.44 -2.40 10.29
N PRO A 20 3.86 -2.44 11.58
CA PRO A 20 2.92 -2.61 12.70
C PRO A 20 2.00 -1.39 12.82
N PRO A 21 0.84 -1.51 13.49
CA PRO A 21 -0.18 -0.46 13.52
C PRO A 21 0.33 0.94 13.88
N GLN A 22 1.29 1.04 14.79
CA GLN A 22 1.85 2.31 15.28
C GLN A 22 2.70 3.03 14.21
N HIS A 23 3.12 2.34 13.15
CA HIS A 23 3.95 2.85 12.07
C HIS A 23 3.22 2.93 10.73
N ARG A 24 1.90 2.71 10.69
CA ARG A 24 1.11 2.80 9.47
C ARG A 24 0.76 4.27 9.20
N PRO A 25 1.34 4.90 8.16
CA PRO A 25 1.02 6.27 7.83
C PRO A 25 -0.39 6.39 7.26
N ALA A 26 -0.99 7.57 7.39
CA ALA A 26 -2.27 7.88 6.77
C ALA A 26 -2.12 8.14 5.25
N TYR A 27 -0.96 8.66 4.84
CA TYR A 27 -0.66 9.02 3.46
C TYR A 27 0.69 8.46 3.02
N VAL A 28 0.80 8.11 1.74
CA VAL A 28 2.01 7.57 1.12
C VAL A 28 2.24 8.30 -0.19
N GLU A 29 3.38 8.95 -0.34
CA GLU A 29 3.76 9.68 -1.56
C GLU A 29 5.20 9.40 -1.99
N ALA A 30 5.50 9.70 -3.25
CA ALA A 30 6.87 9.62 -3.73
C ALA A 30 7.77 10.63 -3.01
N ASP A 31 7.29 11.85 -2.82
CA ASP A 31 7.99 12.97 -2.19
C ASP A 31 7.02 14.07 -1.73
N LEU A 32 7.56 15.16 -1.16
CA LEU A 32 6.77 16.25 -0.58
C LEU A 32 5.92 17.02 -1.59
N ARG A 33 6.14 16.88 -2.90
CA ARG A 33 5.26 17.48 -3.92
C ARG A 33 3.84 16.90 -3.85
N GLY A 34 3.69 15.70 -3.31
CA GLY A 34 2.39 15.08 -3.05
C GLY A 34 1.51 15.86 -2.05
N LEU A 35 2.07 16.77 -1.26
CA LEU A 35 1.29 17.67 -0.40
C LEU A 35 0.40 18.66 -1.18
N LEU A 36 0.66 18.82 -2.49
CA LEU A 36 -0.03 19.80 -3.33
C LEU A 36 -1.30 19.25 -4.00
N ALA A 37 -1.59 17.96 -3.84
CA ALA A 37 -2.76 17.32 -4.43
C ALA A 37 -3.39 16.34 -3.44
N PRO A 38 -4.73 16.15 -3.49
CA PRO A 38 -5.36 15.13 -2.67
C PRO A 38 -4.92 13.73 -3.12
N GLN A 39 -4.58 12.88 -2.15
CA GLN A 39 -4.33 11.46 -2.42
C GLN A 39 -5.65 10.80 -2.87
N PRO A 40 -5.65 9.94 -3.92
CA PRO A 40 -6.83 9.18 -4.28
C PRO A 40 -7.29 8.30 -3.13
N GLU A 41 -8.61 8.16 -3.00
CA GLU A 41 -9.23 7.33 -1.99
C GLU A 41 -8.87 5.85 -2.20
N VAL A 42 -8.59 5.15 -1.09
CA VAL A 42 -8.49 3.70 -1.06
C VAL A 42 -9.81 3.16 -0.54
N ALA A 43 -10.54 2.44 -1.39
CA ALA A 43 -11.87 1.91 -1.06
C ALA A 43 -11.83 0.39 -0.98
N ALA A 44 -12.62 -0.20 -0.08
CA ALA A 44 -12.87 -1.63 -0.09
C ALA A 44 -13.58 -2.04 -1.39
N ASP A 45 -13.21 -3.19 -1.94
CA ASP A 45 -13.77 -3.75 -3.16
C ASP A 45 -13.75 -5.27 -3.06
N GLY A 46 -14.88 -5.87 -2.67
CA GLY A 46 -14.99 -7.30 -2.36
C GLY A 46 -14.11 -7.71 -1.18
N ASP A 47 -13.23 -8.68 -1.43
CA ASP A 47 -12.18 -9.17 -0.53
C ASP A 47 -10.87 -8.37 -0.60
N GLY A 48 -10.83 -7.34 -1.46
CA GLY A 48 -9.66 -6.51 -1.66
C GLY A 48 -9.93 -5.02 -1.47
N PHE A 49 -8.97 -4.23 -1.94
CA PHE A 49 -8.97 -2.77 -1.89
C PHE A 49 -8.57 -2.20 -3.24
N ARG A 50 -9.24 -1.13 -3.64
CA ARG A 50 -8.97 -0.40 -4.88
C ARG A 50 -8.44 0.99 -4.62
N CYS A 51 -7.47 1.40 -5.42
CA CYS A 51 -6.96 2.77 -5.47
C CYS A 51 -6.55 3.07 -6.91
N GLY A 52 -7.04 4.18 -7.47
CA GLY A 52 -6.87 4.45 -8.90
C GLY A 52 -7.41 3.29 -9.75
N GLY A 53 -6.60 2.82 -10.70
CA GLY A 53 -6.91 1.65 -11.55
C GLY A 53 -6.38 0.31 -11.02
N TRP A 54 -5.87 0.27 -9.78
CA TRP A 54 -5.36 -0.95 -9.15
C TRP A 54 -6.35 -1.53 -8.15
N ARG A 55 -6.37 -2.85 -8.05
CA ARG A 55 -7.01 -3.63 -6.97
C ARG A 55 -5.99 -4.57 -6.35
N ALA A 56 -5.93 -4.61 -5.03
CA ALA A 56 -5.05 -5.48 -4.27
C ALA A 56 -5.81 -6.29 -3.21
N GLU A 57 -5.34 -7.48 -2.90
CA GLU A 57 -5.93 -8.37 -1.89
C GLU A 57 -4.85 -9.22 -1.21
N ALA A 58 -5.17 -9.72 -0.02
CA ALA A 58 -4.36 -10.72 0.67
C ALA A 58 -4.85 -12.12 0.29
N ALA A 59 -4.09 -12.82 -0.56
CA ALA A 59 -4.38 -14.15 -1.06
C ALA A 59 -3.54 -15.18 -0.30
N GLY A 60 -4.02 -15.57 0.88
CA GLY A 60 -3.31 -16.48 1.79
C GLY A 60 -1.99 -15.87 2.26
N ASP A 61 -0.88 -16.52 1.93
CA ASP A 61 0.47 -16.09 2.32
C ASP A 61 1.12 -15.12 1.32
N THR A 62 0.35 -14.58 0.37
CA THR A 62 0.86 -13.65 -0.65
C THR A 62 -0.06 -12.44 -0.81
N LEU A 63 0.50 -11.31 -1.21
CA LEU A 63 -0.28 -10.19 -1.71
C LEU A 63 -0.41 -10.29 -3.23
N ALA A 64 -1.62 -10.09 -3.73
CA ALA A 64 -1.92 -10.05 -5.15
C ALA A 64 -2.37 -8.65 -5.56
N VAL A 65 -2.06 -8.27 -6.79
CA VAL A 65 -2.48 -6.98 -7.37
C VAL A 65 -2.85 -7.16 -8.84
N THR A 66 -3.93 -6.51 -9.25
CA THR A 66 -4.44 -6.52 -10.62
C THR A 66 -4.82 -5.11 -11.06
N GLY A 67 -4.90 -4.90 -12.37
CA GLY A 67 -5.18 -3.60 -12.97
C GLY A 67 -3.92 -2.89 -13.47
N GLU A 68 -4.04 -1.57 -13.58
CA GLU A 68 -3.00 -0.68 -14.11
C GLU A 68 -3.23 0.76 -13.64
N GLY A 69 -2.19 1.59 -13.70
CA GLY A 69 -2.25 2.97 -13.24
C GLY A 69 -0.94 3.42 -12.64
N THR A 70 -0.99 4.42 -11.77
CA THR A 70 0.23 4.91 -11.12
C THR A 70 0.77 3.86 -10.15
N PRO A 71 2.10 3.63 -10.06
CA PRO A 71 2.68 2.69 -9.11
C PRO A 71 2.29 2.98 -7.66
N LEU A 72 2.19 4.25 -7.29
CA LEU A 72 1.80 4.70 -5.95
C LEU A 72 0.38 4.29 -5.57
N ASP A 73 -0.57 4.33 -6.50
CA ASP A 73 -1.93 3.87 -6.24
C ASP A 73 -1.96 2.36 -5.98
N GLY A 74 -1.15 1.60 -6.72
CA GLY A 74 -0.96 0.17 -6.47
C GLY A 74 -0.38 -0.10 -5.08
N LEU A 75 0.61 0.68 -4.65
CA LEU A 75 1.19 0.57 -3.31
C LEU A 75 0.16 0.91 -2.21
N ARG A 76 -0.66 1.93 -2.40
CA ARG A 76 -1.73 2.32 -1.45
C ARG A 76 -2.79 1.22 -1.30
N ALA A 77 -3.20 0.62 -2.42
CA ALA A 77 -4.10 -0.53 -2.40
C ALA A 77 -3.47 -1.73 -1.64
N LEU A 78 -2.19 -2.03 -1.90
CA LEU A 78 -1.47 -3.08 -1.19
C LEU A 78 -1.34 -2.81 0.31
N CYS A 79 -1.12 -1.56 0.73
CA CYS A 79 -1.07 -1.19 2.15
C CYS A 79 -2.39 -1.53 2.83
N ALA A 80 -3.52 -1.15 2.23
CA ALA A 80 -4.83 -1.47 2.79
C ALA A 80 -5.05 -2.99 2.90
N ALA A 81 -4.75 -3.75 1.84
CA ALA A 81 -4.87 -5.22 1.87
C ALA A 81 -3.98 -5.86 2.95
N ALA A 82 -2.71 -5.49 3.00
CA ALA A 82 -1.73 -6.05 3.94
C ALA A 82 -2.10 -5.74 5.39
N TRP A 83 -2.46 -4.48 5.68
CA TRP A 83 -2.74 -4.03 7.03
C TRP A 83 -4.09 -4.54 7.55
N THR A 84 -5.10 -4.66 6.68
CA THR A 84 -6.37 -5.29 7.03
C THR A 84 -6.17 -6.77 7.35
N ALA A 85 -5.40 -7.51 6.54
CA ALA A 85 -5.10 -8.92 6.81
C ALA A 85 -4.30 -9.10 8.12
N ALA A 86 -3.38 -8.18 8.43
CA ALA A 86 -2.55 -8.25 9.62
C ALA A 86 -3.27 -7.85 10.92
N GLY A 87 -4.38 -7.13 10.84
CA GLY A 87 -5.09 -6.59 12.02
C GLY A 87 -4.16 -5.73 12.88
N ASP A 88 -4.00 -6.11 14.16
CA ASP A 88 -3.14 -5.43 15.13
C ASP A 88 -1.64 -5.82 15.03
N GLY A 89 -1.29 -6.70 14.08
CA GLY A 89 0.07 -7.22 13.89
C GLY A 89 0.84 -6.63 12.71
N SER A 90 1.89 -7.32 12.28
CA SER A 90 2.61 -7.06 11.03
C SER A 90 2.17 -8.06 9.96
N CYS A 91 2.14 -7.63 8.70
CA CYS A 91 1.83 -8.53 7.59
C CYS A 91 3.06 -9.39 7.27
N ALA A 92 2.88 -10.71 7.22
CA ALA A 92 3.92 -11.66 6.83
C ALA A 92 3.76 -12.19 5.39
N ALA A 93 2.75 -11.73 4.66
CA ALA A 93 2.50 -12.17 3.29
C ALA A 93 3.62 -11.72 2.35
N ASP A 94 4.01 -12.58 1.41
CA ASP A 94 4.98 -12.24 0.38
C ASP A 94 4.39 -11.20 -0.60
N ALA A 95 5.04 -10.03 -0.65
CA ALA A 95 4.66 -8.91 -1.51
C ALA A 95 5.51 -8.79 -2.77
N GLY A 96 6.57 -9.60 -2.94
CA GLY A 96 7.59 -9.38 -3.97
C GLY A 96 7.03 -9.36 -5.40
N LYS A 97 6.12 -10.30 -5.70
CA LYS A 97 5.44 -10.34 -7.02
C LYS A 97 4.50 -9.15 -7.24
N ALA A 98 3.81 -8.70 -6.19
CA ALA A 98 2.88 -7.58 -6.29
C ALA A 98 3.63 -6.25 -6.48
N LEU A 99 4.71 -6.01 -5.72
CA LEU A 99 5.56 -4.83 -5.87
C LEU A 99 6.16 -4.76 -7.28
N ALA A 100 6.73 -5.87 -7.76
CA ALA A 100 7.25 -5.95 -9.12
C ALA A 100 6.17 -5.67 -10.19
N ARG A 101 4.91 -6.08 -9.95
CA ARG A 101 3.80 -5.88 -10.89
C ARG A 101 3.37 -4.41 -11.02
N ILE A 102 3.46 -3.63 -9.94
CA ILE A 102 3.14 -2.19 -9.94
C ILE A 102 4.33 -1.32 -10.36
N GLY A 103 5.51 -1.91 -10.57
CA GLY A 103 6.72 -1.21 -11.03
C GLY A 103 7.56 -0.61 -9.90
N ILE A 104 7.54 -1.24 -8.72
CA ILE A 104 8.27 -0.86 -7.51
C ILE A 104 9.22 -1.99 -7.10
#